data_AF-A0A0W0YQ90-F1
#
_entry.id   AF-A0A0W0YQ90-F1
#
_cell.length_a   1.000
_cell.length_b   1.000
_cell.length_c   1.000
_cell.angle_alpha   90.00
_cell.angle_beta   90.00
_cell.angle_gamma   90.00
#
_symmetry.space_group_name_H-M   'P 1'
#
loop_
_entity.id
_entity.type
_entity.pdbx_description
1 polymer ?
#
loop_
_entity_poly.entity_id
_entity_poly.type
_entity_poly.pdbx_seq_one_letter_code
_entity_poly.pdbx_strand_id
1 'polypeptide(L)'
;MLEFTELQQSAESLSKRLSRNYGSNFGCVGFFSVLIPNNTALSDSFTIALTARSLSEENDEKLLAYVKSFSRYSVVSTDEFNEFKRNVLSGMYLLMWSHYNSTVSHYMHHSLVQLFQKDLGVNSPEEMDVDWFNSSLTAVSQYCSYLYMYKDDLRVYSELNQRLGEAVQADIETVRNSRVTTNSSWYDLYNGFMCTLGINNRS
;
A
#
# COMPACT_ATOMS: atom_id res chain seq x y z
N MET A 1 -1.84 -16.76 6.06
CA MET A 1 -1.28 -15.40 5.93
C MET A 1 0.23 -15.54 6.01
N LEU A 2 0.99 -14.78 5.22
CA LEU A 2 2.45 -14.82 5.29
C LEU A 2 2.94 -14.23 6.62
N GLU A 3 4.06 -14.75 7.13
CA GLU A 3 4.77 -14.12 8.24
C GLU A 3 5.35 -12.76 7.82
N PHE A 4 5.60 -11.86 8.78
CA PHE A 4 6.10 -10.52 8.48
C PHE A 4 7.35 -10.55 7.59
N THR A 5 8.32 -11.40 7.91
CA THR A 5 9.58 -11.53 7.17
C THR A 5 9.36 -11.96 5.71
N GLU A 6 8.43 -12.89 5.46
CA GLU A 6 8.10 -13.35 4.10
C GLU A 6 7.39 -12.26 3.29
N LEU A 7 6.48 -11.54 3.94
CA LEU A 7 5.78 -10.40 3.33
C LEU A 7 6.74 -9.25 3.02
N GLN A 8 7.68 -8.96 3.93
CA GLN A 8 8.70 -7.93 3.76
C GLN A 8 9.61 -8.25 2.58
N GLN A 9 10.13 -9.47 2.48
CA GLN A 9 10.97 -9.90 1.34
C GLN A 9 10.20 -9.85 0.00
N SER A 10 8.92 -10.21 0.03
CA SER A 10 8.04 -10.14 -1.14
C SER A 10 7.85 -8.70 -1.61
N ALA A 11 7.61 -7.79 -0.66
CA ALA A 11 7.43 -6.35 -0.87
C ALA A 11 8.71 -5.68 -1.40
N GLU A 12 9.87 -5.96 -0.81
CA GLU A 12 11.15 -5.40 -1.26
C GLU A 12 11.52 -5.80 -2.69
N SER A 13 11.12 -7.01 -3.10
CA SER A 13 11.37 -7.53 -4.44
C SER A 13 10.26 -7.23 -5.44
N LEU A 14 9.18 -6.57 -5.03
CA LEU A 14 7.96 -6.36 -5.81
C LEU A 14 8.25 -5.62 -7.13
N SER A 15 8.93 -4.47 -7.10
CA SER A 15 9.25 -3.71 -8.32
C SER A 15 10.07 -4.53 -9.30
N LYS A 16 11.03 -5.32 -8.81
CA LYS A 16 11.87 -6.21 -9.62
C LYS A 16 11.04 -7.34 -10.25
N ARG A 17 10.11 -7.93 -9.48
CA ARG A 17 9.17 -8.96 -9.97
C ARG A 17 8.24 -8.38 -11.04
N LEU A 18 7.74 -7.16 -10.82
CA LEU A 18 6.90 -6.44 -11.77
C LEU A 18 7.64 -6.18 -13.09
N SER A 19 8.84 -5.58 -13.03
CA SER A 19 9.64 -5.32 -14.23
C SER A 19 9.98 -6.59 -15.01
N ARG A 20 10.20 -7.72 -14.33
CA ARG A 20 10.43 -9.02 -14.99
C ARG A 20 9.19 -9.52 -15.72
N ASN A 21 8.01 -9.41 -15.12
CA ASN A 21 6.75 -9.83 -15.75
C ASN A 21 6.44 -9.02 -17.01
N TYR A 22 6.78 -7.73 -17.04
CA TYR A 22 6.66 -6.92 -18.26
C TYR A 22 7.76 -7.24 -19.27
N GLY A 23 9.02 -7.42 -18.82
CA GLY A 23 10.17 -7.75 -19.67
C GLY A 23 10.06 -9.11 -20.38
N SER A 24 9.46 -10.12 -19.76
CA SER A 24 9.27 -11.45 -20.36
C SER A 24 8.18 -11.50 -21.44
N ASN A 25 7.29 -10.50 -21.49
CA ASN A 25 6.18 -10.44 -22.45
C ASN A 25 6.56 -9.72 -23.77
N PHE A 26 7.81 -9.31 -23.96
CA PHE A 26 8.31 -8.64 -25.18
C PHE A 26 8.71 -9.59 -26.32
N GLY A 27 8.25 -10.84 -26.31
CA GLY A 27 8.35 -11.72 -27.47
C GLY A 27 7.46 -11.22 -28.63
N CYS A 28 8.08 -10.80 -29.73
CA CYS A 28 7.50 -10.52 -31.06
C CYS A 28 6.33 -9.51 -31.21
N VAL A 29 5.69 -9.00 -30.15
CA VAL A 29 4.55 -8.05 -30.24
C VAL A 29 4.94 -6.61 -29.86
N GLY A 30 6.21 -6.24 -30.05
CA GLY A 30 6.80 -4.97 -29.58
C GLY A 30 6.35 -3.68 -30.27
N PHE A 31 5.32 -3.69 -31.14
CA PHE A 31 4.87 -2.49 -31.87
C PHE A 31 3.59 -1.84 -31.34
N PHE A 32 2.86 -2.46 -30.41
CA PHE A 32 1.69 -1.86 -29.75
C PHE A 32 1.97 -1.72 -28.25
N SER A 33 2.78 -0.73 -27.89
CA SER A 33 3.28 -0.49 -26.53
C SER A 33 2.24 0.15 -25.60
N VAL A 34 1.01 -0.38 -25.59
CA VAL A 34 -0.06 0.03 -24.66
C VAL A 34 0.11 -0.66 -23.28
N LEU A 35 0.94 -1.70 -23.19
CA LEU A 35 1.18 -2.49 -21.97
C LEU A 35 2.52 -2.19 -21.26
N ILE A 36 3.18 -1.07 -21.58
CA ILE A 36 4.30 -0.59 -20.78
C ILE A 36 3.73 -0.26 -19.38
N PRO A 37 4.36 -0.69 -18.27
CA PRO A 37 3.90 -0.28 -16.95
C PRO A 37 3.82 1.24 -16.90
N ASN A 38 2.61 1.76 -16.73
CA ASN A 38 2.41 3.17 -16.46
C ASN A 38 3.29 3.56 -15.27
N ASN A 39 3.83 4.78 -15.27
CA ASN A 39 4.72 5.30 -14.23
C ASN A 39 4.12 5.06 -12.82
N THR A 40 2.79 5.10 -12.72
CA THR A 40 2.02 4.81 -11.50
C THR A 40 2.24 3.39 -10.94
N ALA A 41 2.18 2.34 -11.77
CA ALA A 41 2.33 0.95 -11.29
C ALA A 41 3.73 0.65 -10.76
N LEU A 42 4.76 1.21 -11.41
CA LEU A 42 6.11 1.15 -10.89
C LEU A 42 6.24 1.98 -9.61
N SER A 43 5.71 3.20 -9.60
CA SER A 43 5.73 4.08 -8.42
C SER A 43 5.10 3.42 -7.20
N ASP A 44 3.92 2.81 -7.34
CA ASP A 44 3.20 2.13 -6.26
C ASP A 44 3.99 0.93 -5.74
N SER A 45 4.59 0.15 -6.65
CA SER A 45 5.47 -0.95 -6.27
C SER A 45 6.71 -0.46 -5.48
N PHE A 46 7.25 0.70 -5.86
CA PHE A 46 8.36 1.31 -5.13
C PHE A 46 7.94 1.83 -3.77
N THR A 47 6.74 2.39 -3.63
CA THR A 47 6.20 2.82 -2.34
C THR A 47 6.05 1.64 -1.38
N ILE A 48 5.54 0.50 -1.85
CA ILE A 48 5.47 -0.74 -1.07
C ILE A 48 6.88 -1.23 -0.67
N ALA A 49 7.81 -1.28 -1.62
CA ALA A 49 9.19 -1.71 -1.34
C ALA A 49 9.90 -0.78 -0.35
N LEU A 50 9.66 0.52 -0.44
CA LEU A 50 10.22 1.52 0.46
C LEU A 50 9.63 1.39 1.87
N THR A 51 8.33 1.10 1.96
CA THR A 51 7.66 0.79 3.24
C THR A 51 8.31 -0.44 3.88
N ALA A 52 8.53 -1.52 3.12
CA ALA A 52 9.18 -2.73 3.63
C ALA A 52 10.58 -2.46 4.19
N ARG A 53 11.38 -1.65 3.49
CA ARG A 53 12.72 -1.25 3.95
C ARG A 53 12.66 -0.38 5.22
N SER A 54 11.67 0.50 5.32
CA SER A 54 11.51 1.37 6.48
C SER A 54 11.09 0.62 7.76
N LEU A 55 10.59 -0.62 7.61
CA LEU A 55 10.21 -1.54 8.69
C LEU A 55 11.31 -2.59 8.99
N SER A 56 12.54 -2.37 8.52
CA SER A 56 13.68 -3.24 8.85
C SER A 56 14.03 -3.18 10.34
N GLU A 57 14.68 -4.23 10.84
CA GLU A 57 15.10 -4.34 12.24
C GLU A 57 15.97 -3.16 12.72
N GLU A 58 16.76 -2.58 11.82
CA GLU A 58 17.58 -1.39 12.08
C GLU A 58 16.75 -0.18 12.55
N ASN A 59 15.48 -0.14 12.19
CA ASN A 59 14.55 0.95 12.49
C ASN A 59 13.57 0.61 13.64
N ASP A 60 13.65 -0.61 14.18
CA ASP A 60 12.65 -1.13 15.12
C ASP A 60 12.64 -0.37 16.46
N GLU A 61 13.78 0.15 16.93
CA GLU A 61 13.85 0.80 18.24
C GLU A 61 12.89 2.00 18.35
N LYS A 62 12.94 2.92 17.37
CA LYS A 62 12.09 4.11 17.33
C LYS A 62 10.63 3.76 17.06
N LEU A 63 10.39 2.84 16.13
CA LEU A 63 9.05 2.42 15.79
C LEU A 63 8.37 1.71 16.97
N LEU A 64 9.10 0.84 17.67
CA LEU A 64 8.61 0.15 18.86
C LEU A 64 8.31 1.13 20.01
N ALA A 65 9.17 2.14 20.21
CA ALA A 65 8.91 3.20 21.19
C ALA A 65 7.63 3.98 20.85
N TYR A 66 7.40 4.28 19.58
CA TYR A 66 6.17 4.91 19.11
C TYR A 66 4.94 4.01 19.33
N VAL A 67 4.99 2.75 18.92
CA VAL A 67 3.86 1.80 19.09
C VAL A 67 3.49 1.62 20.56
N LYS A 68 4.49 1.56 21.45
CA LYS A 68 4.28 1.50 22.91
C LYS A 68 3.52 2.71 23.46
N SER A 69 3.62 3.88 22.83
CA SER A 69 2.96 5.10 23.31
C SER A 69 1.44 5.11 23.13
N PHE A 70 0.90 4.24 22.25
CA PHE A 70 -0.54 4.10 22.02
C PHE A 70 -1.11 2.77 22.55
N SER A 71 -0.24 1.85 22.97
CA SER A 71 -0.68 0.61 23.57
C SER A 71 -1.33 0.88 24.92
N ARG A 72 -2.48 0.22 25.17
CA ARG A 72 -3.12 0.22 26.50
C ARG A 72 -2.22 -0.42 27.57
N TYR A 73 -1.27 -1.25 27.13
CA TYR A 73 -0.30 -1.93 27.98
C TYR A 73 1.10 -1.37 27.72
N SER A 74 1.86 -1.09 28.79
CA SER A 74 3.22 -0.55 28.68
C SER A 74 4.23 -1.51 28.03
N VAL A 75 3.84 -2.77 27.82
CA VAL A 75 4.65 -3.81 27.20
C VAL A 75 3.94 -4.24 25.91
N VAL A 76 4.66 -4.12 24.80
CA VAL A 76 4.28 -4.68 23.49
C VAL A 76 5.19 -5.87 23.27
N SER A 77 4.60 -7.04 23.07
CA SER A 77 5.34 -8.27 22.76
C SER A 77 5.95 -8.22 21.35
N THR A 78 6.95 -9.06 21.09
CA THR A 78 7.54 -9.19 19.76
C THR A 78 6.52 -9.61 18.71
N ASP A 79 5.58 -10.47 19.08
CA ASP A 79 4.53 -10.96 18.18
C ASP A 79 3.55 -9.83 17.82
N GLU A 80 3.09 -9.05 18.80
CA GLU A 80 2.24 -7.87 18.56
C GLU A 80 2.94 -6.81 17.70
N PHE A 81 4.25 -6.63 17.90
CA PHE A 81 5.03 -5.69 17.09
C PHE A 81 5.21 -6.17 15.65
N ASN A 82 5.51 -7.46 15.45
CA ASN A 82 5.58 -8.05 14.12
C ASN A 82 4.22 -8.06 13.42
N GLU A 83 3.14 -8.29 14.15
CA GLU A 83 1.78 -8.14 13.65
C GLU A 83 1.49 -6.71 13.23
N PHE A 84 1.89 -5.71 14.03
CA PHE A 84 1.79 -4.31 13.63
C PHE A 84 2.52 -4.06 12.30
N LYS A 85 3.80 -4.47 12.18
CA LYS A 85 4.58 -4.30 10.94
C LYS A 85 3.95 -5.03 9.74
N ARG A 86 3.42 -6.24 9.95
CA ARG A 86 2.67 -7.00 8.94
C ARG A 86 1.43 -6.22 8.49
N ASN A 87 0.65 -5.71 9.44
CA ASN A 87 -0.56 -4.94 9.17
C ASN A 87 -0.24 -3.62 8.44
N VAL A 88 0.88 -2.95 8.75
CA VAL A 88 1.36 -1.78 7.99
C VAL A 88 1.63 -2.17 6.53
N LEU A 89 2.36 -3.27 6.28
CA LEU A 89 2.62 -3.72 4.91
C LEU A 89 1.32 -4.09 4.20
N SER A 90 0.48 -4.92 4.80
CA SER A 90 -0.80 -5.32 4.21
C SER A 90 -1.68 -4.11 3.87
N GLY A 91 -1.74 -3.12 4.75
CA GLY A 91 -2.49 -1.88 4.50
C GLY A 91 -1.89 -1.07 3.35
N MET A 92 -0.56 -1.03 3.20
CA MET A 92 0.08 -0.37 2.07
C MET A 92 -0.23 -1.07 0.75
N TYR A 93 -0.27 -2.40 0.72
CA TYR A 93 -0.76 -3.14 -0.45
C TYR A 93 -2.22 -2.77 -0.76
N LEU A 94 -3.10 -2.70 0.25
CA LEU A 94 -4.51 -2.33 0.06
C LEU A 94 -4.67 -0.92 -0.51
N LEU A 95 -3.93 0.06 0.04
CA LEU A 95 -3.93 1.43 -0.46
C LEU A 95 -3.54 1.49 -1.93
N MET A 96 -2.42 0.87 -2.30
CA MET A 96 -1.96 0.88 -3.70
C MET A 96 -2.90 0.07 -4.60
N TRP A 97 -3.47 -1.03 -4.12
CA TRP A 97 -4.42 -1.84 -4.88
C TRP A 97 -5.68 -1.04 -5.23
N SER A 98 -6.12 -0.12 -4.37
CA SER A 98 -7.29 0.73 -4.64
C SER A 98 -7.18 1.55 -5.94
N HIS A 99 -5.96 1.89 -6.38
CA HIS A 99 -5.69 2.59 -7.65
C HIS A 99 -6.08 1.75 -8.89
N TYR A 100 -6.23 0.43 -8.73
CA TYR A 100 -6.44 -0.53 -9.82
C TYR A 100 -7.84 -1.12 -9.84
N ASN A 101 -8.81 -0.51 -9.16
CA ASN A 101 -10.12 -1.12 -8.96
C ASN A 101 -11.05 -1.10 -10.20
N SER A 102 -10.82 -0.21 -11.17
CA SER A 102 -11.63 -0.23 -12.40
C SER A 102 -11.27 -1.44 -13.25
N THR A 103 -12.26 -2.06 -13.93
CA THR A 103 -12.02 -3.24 -14.80
C THR A 103 -10.93 -2.97 -15.84
N VAL A 104 -10.90 -1.75 -16.38
CA VAL A 104 -9.88 -1.32 -17.36
C VAL A 104 -8.50 -1.21 -16.70
N SER A 105 -8.40 -0.56 -15.53
CA SER A 105 -7.13 -0.42 -14.80
C SER A 105 -6.61 -1.79 -14.34
N HIS A 106 -7.49 -2.62 -13.77
CA HIS A 106 -7.19 -3.99 -13.37
C HIS A 106 -6.68 -4.83 -14.54
N TYR A 107 -7.29 -4.71 -15.73
CA TYR A 107 -6.83 -5.42 -16.92
C TYR A 107 -5.44 -4.94 -17.37
N MET A 108 -5.24 -3.62 -17.45
CA MET A 108 -3.97 -3.01 -17.86
C MET A 108 -2.83 -3.27 -16.88
N HIS A 109 -3.14 -3.42 -15.59
CA HIS A 109 -2.20 -3.63 -14.50
C HIS A 109 -2.31 -5.03 -13.89
N HIS A 110 -2.83 -6.00 -14.66
CA HIS A 110 -3.08 -7.35 -14.19
C HIS A 110 -1.85 -8.02 -13.56
N SER A 111 -0.66 -7.81 -14.15
CA SER A 111 0.59 -8.35 -13.57
C SER A 111 0.92 -7.80 -12.19
N LEU A 112 0.58 -6.53 -11.89
CA LEU A 112 0.76 -5.96 -10.55
C LEU A 112 -0.27 -6.51 -9.59
N VAL A 113 -1.54 -6.55 -10.01
CA VAL A 113 -2.63 -7.07 -9.18
C VAL A 113 -2.40 -8.54 -8.81
N GLN A 114 -1.93 -9.37 -9.74
CA GLN A 114 -1.56 -10.75 -9.45
C GLN A 114 -0.44 -10.87 -8.42
N LEU A 115 0.50 -9.92 -8.39
CA LEU A 115 1.53 -9.88 -7.36
C LEU A 115 0.94 -9.48 -6.01
N PHE A 116 0.01 -8.53 -5.96
CA PHE A 116 -0.72 -8.18 -4.73
C PHE A 116 -1.52 -9.36 -4.18
N GLN A 117 -2.28 -10.04 -5.05
CA GLN A 117 -3.03 -11.24 -4.70
C GLN A 117 -2.15 -12.33 -4.12
N LYS A 118 -1.00 -12.58 -4.77
CA LYS A 118 -0.04 -13.59 -4.32
C LYS A 118 0.60 -13.23 -2.98
N ASP A 119 1.02 -11.97 -2.81
CA ASP A 119 1.73 -11.53 -1.62
C ASP A 119 0.80 -11.43 -0.40
N LEU A 120 -0.48 -11.05 -0.60
CA LEU A 120 -1.48 -11.05 0.48
C LEU A 120 -2.17 -12.42 0.67
N GLY A 121 -2.14 -13.30 -0.33
CA GLY A 121 -2.81 -14.60 -0.29
C GLY A 121 -4.34 -14.49 -0.38
N VAL A 122 -4.86 -13.46 -1.05
CA VAL A 122 -6.31 -13.22 -1.27
C VAL A 122 -6.57 -12.89 -2.75
N ASN A 123 -7.72 -13.25 -3.31
CA ASN A 123 -7.99 -12.94 -4.72
C ASN A 123 -8.52 -11.51 -4.91
N SER A 124 -9.14 -10.93 -3.89
CA SER A 124 -9.56 -9.53 -3.91
C SER A 124 -9.52 -8.91 -2.52
N PRO A 125 -9.48 -7.57 -2.44
CA PRO A 125 -9.62 -6.86 -1.18
C PRO A 125 -10.93 -7.14 -0.45
N GLU A 126 -11.99 -7.66 -1.08
CA GLU A 126 -13.27 -8.05 -0.47
C GLU A 126 -13.25 -9.44 0.19
N GLU A 127 -12.38 -10.34 -0.28
CA GLU A 127 -12.24 -11.70 0.28
C GLU A 127 -11.36 -11.74 1.55
N MET A 128 -10.66 -10.63 1.85
CA MET A 128 -9.82 -10.50 3.04
C MET A 128 -10.66 -10.55 4.33
N ASP A 129 -10.13 -11.17 5.38
CA ASP A 129 -10.77 -11.13 6.70
C ASP A 129 -11.06 -9.68 7.16
N VAL A 130 -12.23 -9.45 7.75
CA VAL A 130 -12.70 -8.09 8.10
C VAL A 130 -11.84 -7.45 9.18
N ASP A 131 -11.45 -8.24 10.18
CA ASP A 131 -10.61 -7.75 11.28
C ASP A 131 -9.20 -7.48 10.77
N TRP A 132 -8.66 -8.33 9.91
CA TRP A 132 -7.37 -8.11 9.27
C TRP A 132 -7.37 -6.86 8.37
N PHE A 133 -8.41 -6.66 7.55
CA PHE A 133 -8.56 -5.48 6.70
C PHE A 133 -8.59 -4.18 7.52
N ASN A 134 -9.43 -4.13 8.56
CA ASN A 134 -9.57 -2.94 9.40
C ASN A 134 -8.31 -2.66 10.23
N SER A 135 -7.68 -3.72 10.76
CA SER A 135 -6.43 -3.61 11.52
C SER A 135 -5.28 -3.14 10.63
N SER A 136 -5.23 -3.59 9.37
CA SER A 136 -4.24 -3.15 8.38
C SER A 136 -4.35 -1.66 8.07
N LEU A 137 -5.55 -1.16 7.80
CA LEU A 137 -5.77 0.27 7.56
C LEU A 137 -5.50 1.13 8.80
N THR A 138 -5.84 0.62 9.99
CA THR A 138 -5.52 1.30 11.25
C THR A 138 -4.02 1.39 11.50
N ALA A 139 -3.29 0.29 11.28
CA ALA A 139 -1.84 0.25 11.41
C ALA A 139 -1.16 1.22 10.43
N VAL A 140 -1.62 1.29 9.18
CA VAL A 140 -1.09 2.26 8.20
C VAL A 140 -1.38 3.70 8.61
N SER A 141 -2.58 4.01 9.12
CA SER A 141 -2.89 5.36 9.62
C SER A 141 -1.96 5.79 10.76
N GLN A 142 -1.71 4.87 11.71
CA GLN A 142 -0.76 5.07 12.80
C GLN A 142 0.67 5.22 12.28
N TYR A 143 1.06 4.42 11.29
CA TYR A 143 2.37 4.48 10.66
C TYR A 143 2.59 5.78 9.87
N CYS A 144 1.58 6.30 9.18
CA CYS A 144 1.67 7.60 8.52
C CYS A 144 1.90 8.73 9.53
N SER A 145 1.27 8.65 10.70
CA SER A 145 1.52 9.60 11.80
C SER A 145 2.95 9.50 12.33
N TYR A 146 3.48 8.28 12.47
CA TYR A 146 4.90 8.05 12.77
C TYR A 146 5.82 8.68 11.71
N LEU A 147 5.57 8.41 10.43
CA LEU A 147 6.35 8.96 9.32
C LEU A 147 6.37 10.48 9.34
N TYR A 148 5.24 11.12 9.63
CA TYR A 148 5.15 12.58 9.74
C TYR A 148 6.00 13.12 10.88
N MET A 149 5.96 12.47 12.06
CA MET A 149 6.73 12.88 13.24
C MET A 149 8.24 12.73 13.05
N TYR A 150 8.68 11.69 12.34
CA TYR A 150 10.10 11.34 12.18
C TYR A 150 10.61 11.56 10.75
N LYS A 151 9.92 12.36 9.94
CA LYS A 151 10.27 12.59 8.51
C LYS A 151 11.68 13.13 8.31
N ASP A 152 12.22 13.87 9.28
CA ASP A 152 13.53 14.50 9.21
C ASP A 152 14.66 13.61 9.77
N ASP A 153 14.31 12.48 10.41
CA ASP A 153 15.27 11.59 11.06
C ASP A 153 16.00 10.69 10.06
N LEU A 154 15.29 10.19 9.04
CA LEU A 154 15.83 9.27 8.04
C LEU A 154 15.30 9.62 6.66
N ARG A 155 16.17 9.51 5.65
CA ARG A 155 15.80 9.73 4.23
C ARG A 155 14.64 8.85 3.79
N VAL A 156 14.58 7.62 4.26
CA VAL A 156 13.49 6.67 3.93
C VAL A 156 12.14 7.19 4.42
N TYR A 157 12.08 7.83 5.59
CA TYR A 157 10.84 8.39 6.15
C TYR A 157 10.43 9.66 5.41
N SER A 158 11.40 10.54 5.11
CA SER A 158 11.16 11.73 4.29
C SER A 158 10.57 11.37 2.92
N GLU A 159 11.17 10.40 2.24
CA GLU A 159 10.73 9.95 0.91
C GLU A 159 9.35 9.26 0.98
N LEU A 160 9.09 8.42 1.99
CA LEU A 160 7.77 7.81 2.19
C LEU A 160 6.70 8.86 2.47
N ASN A 161 6.98 9.81 3.36
CA ASN A 161 6.05 10.88 3.69
C ASN A 161 5.72 11.74 2.45
N GLN A 162 6.71 12.02 1.60
CA GLN A 162 6.49 12.72 0.33
C GLN A 162 5.64 11.91 -0.66
N ARG A 163 5.90 10.60 -0.77
CA ARG A 163 5.17 9.72 -1.70
C ARG A 163 3.71 9.50 -1.31
N LEU A 164 3.44 9.38 -0.01
CA LEU A 164 2.09 9.22 0.52
C LEU A 164 1.28 10.52 0.43
N GLY A 165 1.97 11.66 0.57
CA GLY A 165 1.34 12.97 0.45
C GLY A 165 0.40 13.32 1.61
N GLU A 166 -0.16 14.52 1.55
CA GLU A 166 -0.98 15.09 2.63
C GLU A 166 -2.38 14.46 2.70
N ALA A 167 -2.85 13.86 1.60
CA ALA A 167 -4.18 13.26 1.49
C ALA A 167 -4.25 11.80 2.00
N VAL A 168 -3.13 11.18 2.39
CA VAL A 168 -3.08 9.74 2.70
C VAL A 168 -4.10 9.30 3.74
N GLN A 169 -4.42 10.14 4.73
CA GLN A 169 -5.43 9.81 5.74
C GLN A 169 -6.85 9.76 5.15
N ALA A 170 -7.16 10.64 4.19
CA ALA A 170 -8.43 10.60 3.47
C ALA A 170 -8.50 9.40 2.52
N ASP A 171 -7.37 9.02 1.91
CA ASP A 171 -7.29 7.82 1.08
C ASP A 171 -7.52 6.55 1.90
N ILE A 172 -6.92 6.44 3.09
CA ILE A 172 -7.15 5.33 4.03
C ILE A 172 -8.64 5.21 4.38
N GLU A 173 -9.29 6.33 4.69
CA GLU A 173 -10.70 6.33 5.07
C GLU A 173 -11.62 6.03 3.87
N THR A 174 -11.24 6.49 2.68
CA THR A 174 -11.91 6.11 1.41
C THR A 174 -11.86 4.60 1.22
N VAL A 175 -10.68 4.00 1.39
CA VAL A 175 -10.49 2.55 1.27
C VAL A 175 -11.26 1.78 2.33
N ARG A 176 -11.37 2.34 3.54
CA ARG A 176 -12.17 1.77 4.63
C ARG A 176 -13.67 1.74 4.28
N ASN A 177 -14.21 2.85 3.80
CA ASN A 177 -15.65 3.02 3.57
C ASN A 177 -16.19 2.34 2.32
N SER A 178 -15.39 2.31 1.25
CA SER A 178 -14.89 1.02 0.82
C SER A 178 -15.85 -0.17 0.75
N ARG A 179 -15.66 -1.04 1.73
CA ARG A 179 -16.38 -2.30 1.93
C ARG A 179 -17.77 -2.11 2.52
N VAL A 180 -18.04 -0.96 3.14
CA VAL A 180 -19.32 -0.65 3.78
C VAL A 180 -20.36 -0.26 2.74
N THR A 181 -19.94 0.44 1.68
CA THR A 181 -20.79 0.84 0.55
C THR A 181 -20.73 -0.18 -0.58
N THR A 182 -21.37 -1.33 -0.41
CA THR A 182 -21.42 -2.43 -1.41
C THR A 182 -22.08 -2.09 -2.76
N ASN A 183 -22.47 -0.83 -3.03
CA ASN A 183 -23.14 -0.43 -4.28
C ASN A 183 -22.48 0.73 -5.05
N SER A 184 -21.38 1.32 -4.58
CA SER A 184 -20.67 2.34 -5.35
C SER A 184 -19.27 1.85 -5.63
N SER A 185 -18.96 1.68 -6.92
CA SER A 185 -17.62 1.31 -7.34
C SER A 185 -16.62 2.33 -6.76
N TRP A 186 -15.47 1.86 -6.29
CA TRP A 186 -14.41 2.67 -5.67
C TRP A 186 -14.02 3.94 -6.46
N TYR A 187 -14.33 3.96 -7.76
CA TYR A 187 -14.19 5.09 -8.67
C TYR A 187 -15.05 6.32 -8.33
N ASP A 188 -16.28 6.12 -7.84
CA ASP A 188 -17.20 7.23 -7.54
C ASP A 188 -16.75 8.00 -6.30
N LEU A 189 -16.11 7.32 -5.36
CA LEU A 189 -15.60 7.94 -4.13
C LEU A 189 -14.29 8.71 -4.39
N TYR A 190 -13.36 8.14 -5.17
CA TYR A 190 -12.09 8.81 -5.52
C TYR A 190 -12.29 10.02 -6.44
N ASN A 191 -13.13 9.92 -7.49
CA ASN A 191 -13.45 11.09 -8.32
C ASN A 191 -14.32 12.12 -7.59
N GLY A 192 -15.21 11.66 -6.70
CA GLY A 192 -15.99 12.53 -5.83
C GLY A 192 -15.10 13.43 -4.98
N PHE A 193 -14.01 12.91 -4.41
CA PHE A 193 -13.07 13.71 -3.62
C PHE A 193 -12.18 14.64 -4.46
N MET A 194 -11.73 14.20 -5.64
CA MET A 194 -11.01 15.10 -6.57
C MET A 194 -11.87 16.30 -7.01
N CYS A 195 -13.19 16.10 -7.16
CA CYS A 195 -14.12 17.19 -7.44
C CYS A 195 -14.38 18.07 -6.20
N THR A 196 -14.37 17.50 -5.00
CA THR A 196 -14.64 18.23 -3.75
C THR A 196 -13.43 19.02 -3.24
N LEU A 197 -12.21 18.62 -3.59
CA LEU A 197 -10.96 19.32 -3.28
C LEU A 197 -10.55 20.36 -4.35
N GLY A 198 -11.43 20.66 -5.31
CA GLY A 198 -11.26 21.83 -6.18
C GLY A 198 -10.18 21.71 -7.24
N ILE A 199 -9.78 20.49 -7.65
CA ILE A 199 -8.98 20.30 -8.87
C ILE A 199 -9.92 20.30 -10.07
N ASN A 200 -10.53 21.47 -10.32
CA ASN A 200 -11.08 21.78 -11.63
C ASN A 200 -9.90 22.17 -12.53
N ASN A 201 -9.39 21.23 -13.31
CA ASN A 201 -8.66 21.60 -14.52
C ASN A 201 -9.68 22.19 -15.49
N ARG A 202 -9.80 23.52 -15.46
CA ARG A 202 -10.29 24.30 -16.60
C ARG A 202 -9.22 24.26 -17.69
N SER A 203 -9.52 23.56 -18.77
CA SER A 203 -9.25 24.02 -20.15
C SER A 203 -10.17 23.30 -21.11
#